data_AF-A0A2G9ZYJ2-F1
#
_entry.id   AF-A0A2G9ZYJ2-F1
#
_cell.length_a   1.000
_cell.length_b   1.000
_cell.length_c   1.000
_cell.angle_alpha   90.00
_cell.angle_beta   90.00
_cell.angle_gamma   90.00
#
_symmetry.space_group_name_H-M   'P 1'
#
loop_
_entity.id
_entity.type
_entity.pdbx_description
1 polymer ?
#
loop_
_entity_poly.entity_id
_entity_poly.type
_entity_poly.pdbx_seq_one_letter_code
_entity_poly.pdbx_strand_id
1 'polypeptide(L)'
;MTPGQNTGRDYLKLYRRGIIMNITNPKVSVFFLAFLPQFADPARGSLTLQLVCFGGIFIVATVLIFGAVALLAGYIQEWLFRSDKTQLMLNRIAGTVFIALAANLLIMKR
;
A
#
# COMPACT_ATOMS: atom_id res chain seq x y z
N MET A 1 27.33 -14.24 -15.06
CA MET A 1 26.91 -12.84 -15.31
C MET A 1 26.45 -12.27 -13.99
N THR A 2 27.26 -11.42 -13.37
CA THR A 2 27.07 -10.89 -12.01
C THR A 2 26.14 -9.68 -12.03
N PRO A 3 24.93 -9.71 -11.42
CA PRO A 3 24.13 -8.52 -11.24
C PRO A 3 24.52 -7.87 -9.90
N GLY A 4 25.44 -6.91 -9.98
CA GLY A 4 25.99 -6.22 -8.80
C GLY A 4 26.30 -4.75 -9.05
N GLN A 5 25.59 -4.07 -9.96
CA GLN A 5 25.88 -2.69 -10.31
C GLN A 5 24.58 -1.87 -10.50
N ASN A 6 24.36 -0.88 -9.62
CA ASN A 6 23.35 0.21 -9.63
C ASN A 6 22.16 0.17 -8.63
N THR A 7 22.30 -0.47 -7.47
CA THR A 7 21.23 -0.52 -6.44
C THR A 7 20.71 0.88 -6.03
N GLY A 8 21.58 1.89 -5.91
CA GLY A 8 21.18 3.25 -5.48
C GLY A 8 20.33 4.05 -6.50
N ARG A 9 20.51 3.81 -7.81
CA ARG A 9 19.77 4.52 -8.88
C ARG A 9 18.40 3.88 -9.16
N ASP A 10 18.23 2.60 -8.81
CA ASP A 10 16.97 1.89 -8.97
C ASP A 10 15.96 2.16 -7.85
N TYR A 11 16.39 2.40 -6.60
CA TYR A 11 15.46 2.80 -5.54
C TYR A 11 14.74 4.11 -5.85
N LEU A 12 15.45 5.11 -6.38
CA LEU A 12 14.84 6.38 -6.77
C LEU A 12 13.84 6.20 -7.92
N LYS A 13 14.12 5.31 -8.89
CA LYS A 13 13.17 4.96 -9.95
C LYS A 13 11.93 4.25 -9.39
N LEU A 14 12.11 3.31 -8.47
CA LEU A 14 11.00 2.59 -7.81
C LEU A 14 10.14 3.54 -6.97
N TYR A 15 10.76 4.44 -6.20
CA TYR A 15 10.08 5.46 -5.43
C TYR A 15 9.29 6.41 -6.33
N ARG A 16 9.91 6.92 -7.40
CA ARG A 16 9.23 7.78 -8.37
C ARG A 16 8.08 7.06 -9.07
N ARG A 17 8.25 5.78 -9.41
CA ARG A 17 7.17 4.95 -9.97
C ARG A 17 6.01 4.80 -8.98
N GLY A 18 6.30 4.57 -7.69
CA GLY A 18 5.30 4.50 -6.63
C GLY A 18 4.53 5.82 -6.44
N ILE A 19 5.23 6.95 -6.48
CA ILE A 19 4.61 8.29 -6.44
C ILE A 19 3.69 8.47 -7.65
N ILE A 20 4.19 8.25 -8.86
CA ILE A 20 3.40 8.42 -10.08
C ILE A 20 2.17 7.52 -10.04
N MET A 21 2.33 6.25 -9.65
CA MET A 21 1.23 5.29 -9.53
C MET A 21 0.15 5.75 -8.53
N ASN A 22 0.55 6.32 -7.39
CA ASN A 22 -0.39 6.85 -6.40
C ASN A 22 -1.08 8.13 -6.88
N ILE A 23 -0.35 9.08 -7.46
CA ILE A 23 -0.90 10.34 -7.96
C ILE A 23 -1.88 10.09 -9.11
N THR A 24 -1.55 9.17 -10.02
CA THR A 24 -2.41 8.81 -11.16
C THR A 24 -3.60 7.95 -10.73
N ASN A 25 -3.66 7.45 -9.49
CA ASN A 25 -4.80 6.68 -9.01
C ASN A 25 -5.95 7.61 -8.58
N PRO A 26 -7.02 7.77 -9.38
CA PRO A 26 -8.09 8.71 -9.07
C PRO A 26 -8.85 8.32 -7.79
N LYS A 27 -8.80 7.04 -7.39
CA LYS A 27 -9.49 6.55 -6.19
C LYS A 27 -8.96 7.22 -4.92
N VAL A 28 -7.63 7.41 -4.84
CA VAL A 28 -6.98 8.02 -3.67
C VAL A 28 -7.36 9.50 -3.60
N SER A 29 -7.26 10.22 -4.71
CA SER A 29 -7.60 11.64 -4.78
C SER A 29 -9.08 11.89 -4.48
N VAL A 30 -9.98 11.10 -5.06
CA VAL A 30 -11.44 11.21 -4.81
C VAL A 30 -11.76 10.90 -3.35
N PHE A 31 -11.13 9.88 -2.75
CA PHE A 31 -11.30 9.59 -1.32
C PHE A 31 -10.91 10.81 -0.47
N PHE A 32 -9.75 11.41 -0.69
CA PHE A 32 -9.34 12.58 0.07
C PHE A 32 -10.24 13.79 -0.14
N LEU A 33 -10.61 14.11 -1.38
CA LEU A 33 -11.53 15.21 -1.67
C LEU A 33 -12.92 14.99 -1.06
N ALA A 34 -13.37 13.74 -0.96
CA ALA A 34 -14.64 13.42 -0.33
C ALA A 34 -14.56 13.49 1.20
N PHE A 35 -13.50 12.94 1.81
CA PHE A 35 -13.44 12.76 3.27
C PHE A 35 -12.77 13.92 4.02
N LEU A 36 -11.64 14.48 3.55
CA LEU A 36 -10.92 15.53 4.28
C LEU A 36 -11.76 16.78 4.56
N PRO A 37 -12.51 17.33 3.59
CA PRO A 37 -13.33 18.52 3.83
C PRO A 37 -14.44 18.30 4.86
N GLN A 38 -14.91 17.06 5.04
CA GLN A 38 -15.96 16.74 6.03
C GLN A 38 -15.48 16.93 7.47
N PHE A 39 -14.17 16.90 7.72
CA PHE A 39 -13.59 17.12 9.03
C PHE A 39 -13.22 18.59 9.29
N ALA A 40 -13.26 19.43 8.26
CA ALA A 40 -12.84 20.82 8.35
C ALA A 40 -14.06 21.75 8.54
N ASP A 41 -13.93 22.70 9.46
CA ASP A 41 -15.00 23.62 9.84
C ASP A 41 -14.60 25.07 9.49
N PRO A 42 -15.29 25.71 8.53
CA PRO A 42 -15.02 27.11 8.16
C PRO A 42 -15.18 28.09 9.32
N ALA A 43 -15.99 27.78 10.33
CA ALA A 43 -16.21 28.65 11.49
C ALA A 43 -15.02 28.67 12.46
N ARG A 44 -14.11 27.69 12.36
CA ARG A 44 -12.94 27.52 13.26
C ARG A 44 -11.64 28.13 12.72
N GLY A 45 -11.66 28.77 11.55
CA GLY A 45 -10.52 29.46 10.96
C GLY A 45 -10.21 29.04 9.52
N SER A 46 -8.96 29.18 9.10
CA SER A 46 -8.56 28.89 7.70
C SER A 46 -8.74 27.41 7.35
N LEU A 47 -9.62 27.15 6.38
CA LEU A 47 -9.89 25.82 5.84
C LEU A 47 -8.61 25.16 5.30
N THR A 48 -7.77 25.92 4.59
CA THR A 48 -6.51 25.43 4.02
C THR A 48 -5.57 24.92 5.10
N LEU A 49 -5.45 25.64 6.22
CA LEU A 49 -4.57 25.23 7.32
C LEU A 49 -5.07 23.95 8.00
N GLN A 50 -6.39 23.82 8.20
CA GLN A 50 -6.99 22.60 8.75
C GLN A 50 -6.76 21.40 7.83
N LEU A 51 -6.96 21.56 6.52
CA LEU A 51 -6.73 20.50 5.53
C LEU A 51 -5.25 20.08 5.47
N VAL A 52 -4.32 21.03 5.53
CA VAL A 52 -2.87 20.73 5.60
C VAL A 52 -2.53 19.97 6.88
N CYS A 53 -3.11 20.37 8.03
CA CYS A 53 -2.92 19.68 9.30
C CYS A 53 -3.42 18.23 9.25
N PHE A 54 -4.66 18.02 8.79
CA PHE A 54 -5.22 16.68 8.63
C PHE A 54 -4.45 15.82 7.63
N GLY A 55 -4.00 16.41 6.52
CA GLY A 55 -3.10 15.74 5.57
C GLY A 55 -1.79 15.33 6.23
N GLY A 56 -1.19 16.20 7.05
CA GLY A 56 0.02 15.90 7.80
C GLY A 56 -0.15 14.74 8.78
N ILE A 57 -1.23 14.75 9.56
CA ILE A 57 -1.59 13.65 10.47
C ILE A 57 -1.76 12.34 9.70
N PHE A 58 -2.47 12.39 8.57
CA PHE A 58 -2.67 11.23 7.71
C PHE A 58 -1.35 10.67 7.17
N ILE A 59 -0.43 11.54 6.72
CA ILE A 59 0.90 11.12 6.23
C ILE A 59 1.68 10.41 7.35
N VAL A 60 1.71 10.97 8.56
CA VAL A 60 2.39 10.35 9.71
C VAL A 60 1.80 8.97 10.01
N ALA A 61 0.47 8.87 10.10
CA ALA A 61 -0.21 7.59 10.33
C ALA A 61 0.12 6.57 9.23
N THR A 62 0.13 7.01 7.97
CA THR A 62 0.47 6.15 6.82
C THR A 62 1.90 5.64 6.92
N VAL A 63 2.87 6.52 7.18
CA VAL A 63 4.28 6.13 7.33
C VAL A 63 4.45 5.14 8.47
N LEU A 64 3.78 5.35 9.61
CA LEU A 64 3.86 4.43 10.76
C LEU A 64 3.28 3.06 10.42
N ILE A 65 2.07 3.01 9.85
CA ILE A 65 1.38 1.74 9.55
C ILE A 65 2.13 0.98 8.45
N PHE A 66 2.41 1.63 7.31
CA PHE A 66 3.10 0.97 6.20
C PHE A 66 4.55 0.65 6.53
N GLY A 67 5.22 1.48 7.33
CA GLY A 67 6.55 1.20 7.86
C GLY A 67 6.54 -0.04 8.76
N ALA A 68 5.60 -0.14 9.71
CA ALA A 68 5.44 -1.31 10.55
C ALA A 68 5.16 -2.57 9.72
N VAL A 69 4.26 -2.48 8.74
CA VAL A 69 3.98 -3.59 7.81
C VAL A 69 5.23 -3.99 7.02
N ALA A 70 6.01 -3.04 6.53
CA ALA A 70 7.24 -3.32 5.78
C ALA A 70 8.30 -4.00 6.67
N LEU A 71 8.46 -3.55 7.91
CA LEU A 71 9.37 -4.19 8.88
C LEU A 71 8.93 -5.61 9.23
N LEU A 72 7.63 -5.80 9.50
CA LEU A 72 7.06 -7.12 9.76
C LEU A 72 7.20 -8.04 8.55
N ALA A 73 6.98 -7.53 7.35
CA ALA A 73 7.18 -8.28 6.11
C ALA A 73 8.64 -8.71 5.95
N GLY A 74 9.62 -7.83 6.25
CA GLY A 74 11.03 -8.19 6.24
C GLY A 74 11.39 -9.30 7.23
N TYR A 75 10.86 -9.23 8.45
CA TYR A 75 11.06 -10.26 9.47
C TYR A 75 10.42 -11.60 9.09
N ILE A 76 9.18 -11.57 8.62
CA ILE A 76 8.46 -12.77 8.15
C ILE A 76 9.18 -13.36 6.94
N GLN A 77 9.70 -12.52 6.04
CA GLN A 77 10.42 -12.94 4.85
C GLN A 77 11.68 -13.76 5.20
N GLU A 78 12.50 -13.32 6.16
CA GLU A 78 13.65 -14.09 6.64
C GLU A 78 13.25 -15.43 7.26
N TRP A 79 12.18 -15.46 8.06
CA TRP A 79 11.66 -16.70 8.65
C TRP A 79 11.09 -17.65 7.59
N LEU A 80 10.42 -17.08 6.58
CA LEU A 80 9.73 -17.80 5.52
C LEU A 80 10.70 -18.44 4.52
N PHE A 81 11.75 -17.73 4.14
CA PHE A 81 12.79 -18.25 3.23
C PHE A 81 13.73 -19.28 3.88
N ARG A 82 13.54 -19.57 5.17
CA ARG A 82 14.31 -20.60 5.88
C ARG A 82 13.78 -22.02 5.65
N SER A 83 12.58 -22.20 5.08
CA SER A 83 11.99 -23.53 4.87
C SER A 83 11.16 -23.63 3.60
N ASP A 84 11.57 -24.52 2.68
CA ASP A 84 10.84 -24.84 1.43
C ASP A 84 9.39 -25.28 1.67
N LYS A 85 9.11 -25.88 2.84
CA LYS A 85 7.76 -26.31 3.21
C LYS A 85 6.81 -25.12 3.39
N THR A 86 7.29 -24.01 3.96
CA THR A 86 6.44 -22.83 4.21
C THR A 86 6.11 -22.10 2.92
N GLN A 87 7.05 -22.06 1.96
CA GLN A 87 6.83 -21.51 0.63
C GLN A 87 5.80 -22.33 -0.16
N LEU A 88 5.86 -23.67 -0.07
CA LEU A 88 4.85 -24.56 -0.66
C LEU A 88 3.46 -24.35 -0.03
N MET A 89 3.40 -24.15 1.29
CA MET A 89 2.15 -23.89 2.02
C MET A 89 1.50 -22.56 1.60
N LEU A 90 2.29 -21.49 1.51
CA LEU A 90 1.82 -20.19 1.01
C LEU A 90 1.30 -20.26 -0.42
N ASN A 91 2.03 -20.96 -1.31
CA ASN A 91 1.58 -21.17 -2.69
C ASN A 91 0.25 -21.94 -2.75
N ARG A 92 0.08 -22.97 -1.90
CA ARG A 92 -1.21 -23.68 -1.81
C ARG A 92 -2.32 -22.77 -1.32
N ILE A 93 -2.09 -21.99 -0.26
CA ILE A 93 -3.08 -21.04 0.28
C ILE A 93 -3.48 -20.02 -0.78
N ALA A 94 -2.51 -19.38 -1.42
CA ALA A 94 -2.74 -18.41 -2.49
C ALA A 94 -3.53 -19.03 -3.65
N GLY A 95 -3.16 -20.24 -4.07
CA GLY A 95 -3.89 -21.01 -5.09
C GLY A 95 -5.34 -21.27 -4.71
N THR A 96 -5.60 -21.73 -3.47
CA THR A 96 -6.97 -21.93 -2.98
C THR A 96 -7.77 -20.63 -2.93
N VAL A 97 -7.17 -19.51 -2.51
CA VAL A 97 -7.84 -18.21 -2.49
C VAL A 97 -8.19 -17.76 -3.90
N PHE A 98 -7.30 -17.91 -4.87
CA PHE A 98 -7.59 -17.57 -6.27
C PHE A 98 -8.69 -18.44 -6.87
N ILE A 99 -8.69 -19.74 -6.60
CA ILE A 99 -9.76 -20.65 -7.04
C ILE A 99 -11.10 -20.22 -6.41
N ALA A 100 -11.12 -19.91 -5.12
CA ALA A 100 -12.32 -19.44 -4.43
C ALA A 100 -12.82 -18.10 -5.01
N LEU A 101 -11.92 -17.15 -5.29
CA LEU A 101 -12.27 -15.88 -5.93
C LEU A 101 -12.82 -16.09 -7.34
N ALA A 102 -12.19 -16.96 -8.15
CA ALA A 102 -12.66 -17.29 -9.50
C ALA A 102 -14.05 -17.94 -9.47
N ALA A 103 -14.29 -18.85 -8.53
CA ALA A 103 -15.60 -19.45 -8.31
C ALA A 103 -16.65 -18.39 -7.90
N ASN A 104 -16.30 -17.49 -6.98
CA ASN A 104 -17.18 -16.40 -6.56
C ASN A 104 -17.53 -15.47 -7.74
N LEU A 105 -16.55 -15.17 -8.60
CA LEU A 105 -16.74 -14.33 -9.79
C LEU A 105 -17.61 -15.02 -10.85
N LEU A 106 -17.51 -16.35 -11.00
CA LEU A 106 -18.40 -17.15 -11.84
C LEU A 106 -19.84 -17.16 -11.33
N ILE A 107 -20.03 -17.21 -10.02
CA ILE A 107 -21.36 -17.20 -9.39
C ILE A 107 -21.99 -15.81 -9.48
N MET A 108 -21.20 -14.76 -9.26
CA MET A 108 -21.65 -13.36 -9.26
C MET A 108 -21.89 -12.80 -10.67
N LYS A 109 -21.34 -13.44 -11.71
CA LYS A 109 -21.60 -13.10 -13.12
C LYS A 109 -22.87 -13.77 -13.70
N ARG A 110 -23.82 -14.16 -12.83
CA ARG A 110 -25.21 -14.52 -13.16
C ARG A 110 -26.15 -13.47 -12.60
#